data_AF-A0A1I3I0L5-F1
#
_entry.id   AF-A0A1I3I0L5-F1
#
_cell.length_a   1.000
_cell.length_b   1.000
_cell.length_c   1.000
_cell.angle_alpha   90.00
_cell.angle_beta   90.00
_cell.angle_gamma   90.00
#
_symmetry.space_group_name_H-M   'P 1'
#
loop_
_entity.id
_entity.type
_entity.pdbx_description
1 polymer ?
#
loop_
_entity_poly.entity_id
_entity_poly.type
_entity_poly.pdbx_seq_one_letter_code
_entity_poly.pdbx_strand_id
1 'polypeptide(L)'
;MAEKKSILQTLQDFTQKLEEFSQHNGVRIPQEDSESQKLTRLQNHINQQEEEKRSLLRTQFQEFILPKTQYIEKDEEDLMKAYDLFCQIKDLNEKSGDRQTHLKSFALTSPLCHKSEYTAEGNPRFALLRLWFLTTKNDAQFVPEITEDSNGSVALEFTDLDLWQPTSFEKEIMQAFSF
;
A
#
# COMPACT_ATOMS: atom_id res chain seq x y z
N MET A 1 -20.26 -12.28 70.53
CA MET A 1 -21.37 -13.13 70.05
C MET A 1 -21.62 -12.74 68.60
N ALA A 2 -21.31 -13.62 67.65
CA ALA A 2 -21.38 -13.30 66.22
C ALA A 2 -22.81 -13.51 65.72
N GLU A 3 -23.45 -12.43 65.29
CA GLU A 3 -24.79 -12.45 64.70
C GLU A 3 -24.75 -13.25 63.39
N LYS A 4 -25.37 -14.44 63.38
CA LYS A 4 -25.68 -15.17 62.16
C LYS A 4 -26.76 -14.41 61.39
N LYS A 5 -26.36 -13.39 60.63
CA LYS A 5 -27.24 -12.76 59.63
C LYS A 5 -27.67 -13.84 58.65
N SER A 6 -28.98 -14.08 58.59
CA SER A 6 -29.59 -15.10 57.74
C SER A 6 -29.30 -14.81 56.28
N ILE A 7 -28.95 -15.83 55.50
CA ILE A 7 -28.66 -15.72 54.05
C ILE A 7 -29.82 -15.03 53.30
N LEU A 8 -31.05 -15.22 53.80
CA LEU A 8 -32.25 -14.57 53.28
C LEU A 8 -32.25 -13.05 53.50
N GLN A 9 -31.72 -12.58 54.63
CA GLN A 9 -31.59 -11.15 54.93
C GLN A 9 -30.50 -10.50 54.07
N THR A 10 -29.38 -11.18 53.85
CA THR A 10 -28.36 -10.68 52.92
C THR A 10 -28.84 -10.67 51.46
N LEU A 11 -29.71 -11.60 51.07
CA LEU A 11 -30.34 -11.59 49.75
C LEU A 11 -31.33 -10.42 49.62
N GLN A 12 -32.18 -10.20 50.63
CA GLN A 12 -33.10 -9.06 50.66
C GLN A 12 -32.37 -7.71 50.64
N ASP A 13 -31.30 -7.57 51.42
CA ASP A 13 -30.45 -6.38 51.43
C ASP A 13 -29.74 -6.17 50.08
N PHE A 14 -29.47 -7.25 49.34
CA PHE A 14 -28.86 -7.18 48.01
C PHE A 14 -29.87 -6.78 46.93
N THR A 15 -31.09 -7.33 46.95
CA THR A 15 -32.17 -6.91 46.03
C THR A 15 -32.55 -5.46 46.27
N GLN A 16 -32.63 -5.04 47.53
CA GLN A 16 -32.94 -3.66 47.89
C GLN A 16 -31.84 -2.70 47.44
N LYS A 17 -30.56 -3.08 47.59
CA LYS A 17 -29.44 -2.30 47.04
C LYS A 17 -29.41 -2.27 45.51
N LEU A 18 -29.88 -3.31 44.83
CA LEU A 18 -30.01 -3.36 43.36
C LEU A 18 -31.14 -2.44 42.86
N GLU A 19 -32.28 -2.45 43.54
CA GLU A 19 -33.39 -1.53 43.25
C GLU A 19 -32.99 -0.08 43.51
N GLU A 20 -32.34 0.20 44.64
CA GLU A 20 -31.78 1.52 44.96
C GLU A 20 -30.74 1.93 43.93
N PHE A 21 -29.87 1.03 43.46
CA PHE A 21 -28.91 1.35 42.40
C PHE A 21 -29.61 1.67 41.06
N SER A 22 -30.71 0.98 40.75
CA SER A 22 -31.51 1.23 39.54
C SER A 22 -32.27 2.57 39.59
N GLN A 23 -32.63 3.03 40.80
CA GLN A 23 -33.39 4.27 40.99
C GLN A 23 -32.49 5.50 41.25
N HIS A 24 -31.37 5.34 41.97
CA HIS A 24 -30.46 6.44 42.32
C HIS A 24 -29.46 6.75 41.21
N ASN A 25 -29.05 5.76 40.42
CA ASN A 25 -28.30 5.99 39.18
C ASN A 25 -29.29 6.07 38.02
N GLY A 26 -29.97 7.21 37.92
CA GLY A 26 -30.65 7.66 36.69
C GLY A 26 -29.71 7.87 35.50
N VAL A 27 -28.61 7.11 35.42
CA VAL A 27 -27.95 6.82 34.15
C VAL A 27 -28.92 5.88 33.44
N ARG A 28 -29.85 6.47 32.69
CA ARG A 28 -30.40 5.81 31.52
C ARG A 28 -29.21 5.18 30.82
N ILE A 29 -29.08 3.85 30.90
CA ILE A 29 -28.31 3.11 29.91
C ILE A 29 -28.86 3.67 28.61
N PRO A 30 -28.05 4.36 27.77
CA PRO A 30 -28.52 4.76 26.47
C PRO A 30 -29.01 3.45 25.86
N GLN A 31 -30.31 3.31 25.65
CA GLN A 31 -30.79 2.29 24.74
C GLN A 31 -30.10 2.66 23.45
N GLU A 32 -29.03 1.94 23.12
CA GLU A 32 -28.33 2.12 21.86
C GLU A 32 -29.36 1.78 20.79
N ASP A 33 -29.90 2.85 20.22
CA ASP A 33 -30.99 2.86 19.26
C ASP A 33 -30.65 1.93 18.09
N SER A 34 -31.24 0.73 18.04
CA SER A 34 -31.19 -0.25 16.94
C SER A 34 -29.78 -0.73 16.52
N GLU A 35 -29.64 -2.04 16.25
CA GLU A 35 -28.43 -2.57 15.60
C GLU A 35 -28.06 -1.82 14.31
N SER A 36 -29.06 -1.27 13.62
CA SER A 36 -28.93 -0.44 12.43
C SER A 36 -28.07 0.81 12.65
N GLN A 37 -28.16 1.50 13.80
CA GLN A 37 -27.30 2.66 14.06
C GLN A 37 -25.86 2.27 14.42
N LYS A 38 -25.66 1.13 15.10
CA LYS A 38 -24.31 0.60 15.32
C LYS A 38 -23.64 0.22 14.01
N LEU A 39 -24.35 -0.47 13.13
CA LEU A 39 -23.89 -0.82 11.78
C LEU A 39 -23.56 0.44 10.96
N THR A 40 -24.41 1.47 11.02
CA THR A 40 -24.17 2.73 10.30
C THR A 40 -22.94 3.47 10.84
N ARG A 41 -22.74 3.51 12.17
CA ARG A 41 -21.54 4.10 12.78
C ARG A 41 -20.28 3.33 12.44
N LEU A 42 -20.35 1.99 12.46
CA LEU A 42 -19.23 1.14 12.08
C LEU A 42 -18.85 1.33 10.61
N GLN A 43 -19.85 1.37 9.73
CA GLN A 43 -19.65 1.64 8.30
C GLN A 43 -19.05 3.03 8.07
N ASN A 44 -19.53 4.04 8.78
CA ASN A 44 -18.97 5.39 8.68
C ASN A 44 -17.52 5.45 9.18
N HIS A 45 -17.18 4.72 10.24
CA HIS A 45 -15.81 4.64 10.75
C HIS A 45 -14.88 3.90 9.77
N ILE A 46 -15.36 2.80 9.16
CA ILE A 46 -14.64 2.08 8.11
C ILE A 46 -14.39 3.01 6.91
N ASN A 47 -15.42 3.72 6.45
CA ASN A 47 -15.29 4.65 5.33
C ASN A 47 -14.31 5.80 5.63
N GLN A 48 -14.29 6.32 6.86
CA GLN A 48 -13.34 7.34 7.28
C GLN A 48 -11.90 6.82 7.28
N GLN A 49 -11.66 5.63 7.83
CA GLN A 49 -10.33 5.01 7.79
C GLN A 49 -9.87 4.72 6.36
N GLU A 50 -10.77 4.29 5.48
CA GLU A 50 -10.46 4.10 4.06
C GLU A 50 -10.09 5.43 3.37
N GLU A 51 -10.82 6.50 3.65
CA GLU A 51 -10.52 7.82 3.08
C GLU A 51 -9.19 8.38 3.60
N GLU A 52 -8.90 8.21 4.90
CA GLU A 52 -7.60 8.55 5.49
C GLU A 52 -6.46 7.77 4.82
N LYS A 53 -6.62 6.45 4.64
CA LYS A 53 -5.65 5.61 3.93
C LYS A 53 -5.45 6.09 2.49
N ARG A 54 -6.52 6.38 1.76
CA ARG A 54 -6.45 6.92 0.39
C ARG A 54 -5.75 8.28 0.34
N SER A 55 -6.01 9.16 1.31
CA SER A 55 -5.37 10.48 1.39
C SER A 55 -3.86 10.37 1.63
N LEU A 56 -3.43 9.41 2.45
CA LEU A 56 -2.02 9.14 2.70
C LEU A 56 -1.32 8.60 1.44
N LEU A 57 -1.93 7.61 0.79
CA LEU A 57 -1.42 7.07 -0.49
C LEU A 57 -1.33 8.17 -1.55
N ARG A 58 -2.32 9.06 -1.59
CA ARG A 58 -2.31 10.21 -2.50
C ARG A 58 -1.14 11.14 -2.23
N THR A 59 -0.89 11.46 -0.97
CA THR A 59 0.22 12.32 -0.56
C THR A 59 1.56 11.71 -0.95
N GLN A 60 1.74 10.40 -0.72
CA GLN A 60 2.98 9.69 -1.05
C GLN A 60 3.25 9.67 -2.55
N PHE A 61 2.24 9.40 -3.39
CA PHE A 61 2.42 9.41 -4.84
C PHE A 61 2.63 10.82 -5.40
N GLN A 62 2.02 11.83 -4.79
CA GLN A 62 2.19 13.23 -5.19
C GLN A 62 3.63 13.73 -5.01
N GLU A 63 4.42 13.13 -4.11
CA GLU A 63 5.85 13.43 -3.95
C GLU A 63 6.69 13.00 -5.15
N PHE A 64 6.22 12.04 -5.95
CA PHE A 64 6.86 11.62 -7.21
C PHE A 64 6.32 12.42 -8.40
N ILE A 65 5.03 12.82 -8.42
CA ILE A 65 4.51 13.68 -9.49
C ILE A 65 5.15 15.07 -9.45
N LEU A 66 5.38 15.61 -8.26
CA LEU A 66 6.01 16.90 -8.02
C LEU A 66 7.24 16.68 -7.13
N PRO A 67 8.39 16.30 -7.71
CA PRO A 67 9.56 15.95 -6.92
C PRO A 67 10.01 17.16 -6.09
N LYS A 68 9.86 17.05 -4.77
CA LYS A 68 10.27 18.11 -3.83
C LYS A 68 11.77 18.06 -3.51
N THR A 69 12.46 17.01 -3.94
CA THR A 69 13.87 16.76 -3.60
C THR A 69 14.67 16.33 -4.82
N GLN A 70 15.91 16.85 -4.92
CA GLN A 70 16.85 16.52 -6.00
C GLN A 70 17.16 15.01 -6.12
N TYR A 71 16.95 14.25 -5.04
CA TYR A 71 17.17 12.80 -5.04
C TYR A 71 16.10 12.05 -5.84
N ILE A 72 14.84 12.49 -5.76
CA ILE A 72 13.74 11.89 -6.52
C ILE A 72 13.90 12.24 -8.00
N GLU A 73 14.20 13.51 -8.33
CA GLU A 73 14.47 13.95 -9.71
C GLU A 73 15.59 13.12 -10.36
N LYS A 74 16.66 12.84 -9.61
CA LYS A 74 17.76 12.03 -10.12
C LYS A 74 17.35 10.57 -10.35
N ASP A 75 16.52 10.00 -9.47
CA ASP A 75 16.05 8.62 -9.62
C ASP A 75 15.12 8.45 -10.81
N GLU A 76 14.26 9.44 -11.03
CA GLU A 76 13.41 9.59 -12.21
C GLU A 76 14.24 9.67 -13.49
N GLU A 77 15.26 10.53 -13.52
CA GLU A 77 16.18 10.63 -14.66
C GLU A 77 16.95 9.34 -14.92
N ASP A 78 17.47 8.70 -13.87
CA ASP A 78 18.27 7.47 -13.98
C ASP A 78 17.40 6.32 -14.52
N LEU A 79 16.12 6.26 -14.13
CA LEU A 79 15.17 5.30 -14.67
C LEU A 79 14.87 5.56 -16.15
N MET A 80 14.62 6.80 -16.53
CA MET A 80 14.36 7.18 -17.92
C MET A 80 15.56 6.87 -18.83
N LYS A 81 16.78 7.15 -18.38
CA LYS A 81 18.01 6.79 -19.11
C LYS A 81 18.15 5.28 -19.25
N ALA A 82 17.85 4.51 -18.21
CA ALA A 82 17.88 3.05 -18.27
C ALA A 82 16.85 2.50 -19.27
N TYR A 83 15.65 3.08 -19.30
CA TYR A 83 14.61 2.71 -20.27
C TYR A 83 15.04 3.01 -21.72
N ASP A 84 15.55 4.22 -21.98
CA ASP A 84 15.99 4.59 -23.32
C ASP A 84 17.15 3.70 -23.81
N LEU A 85 18.07 3.32 -22.92
CA LEU A 85 19.12 2.35 -23.21
C LEU A 85 18.53 0.97 -23.54
N PHE A 86 17.56 0.50 -22.77
CA PHE A 86 16.88 -0.77 -23.03
C PHE A 86 16.21 -0.78 -24.40
N CYS A 87 15.46 0.27 -24.76
CA CYS A 87 14.83 0.41 -26.07
C CYS A 87 15.85 0.42 -27.21
N GLN A 88 16.93 1.20 -27.10
CA GLN A 88 17.99 1.24 -28.13
C GLN A 88 18.64 -0.12 -28.33
N ILE A 89 18.89 -0.84 -27.24
CA ILE A 89 19.48 -2.17 -27.27
C ILE A 89 18.51 -3.17 -27.92
N LYS A 90 17.21 -3.11 -27.58
CA LYS A 90 16.18 -3.98 -28.18
C LYS A 90 16.08 -3.72 -29.68
N ASP A 91 16.02 -2.46 -30.09
CA ASP A 91 16.04 -2.05 -31.50
C ASP A 91 17.27 -2.58 -32.25
N LEU A 92 18.45 -2.52 -31.62
CA LEU A 92 19.69 -3.05 -32.20
C LEU A 92 19.63 -4.58 -32.35
N ASN A 93 19.05 -5.28 -31.38
CA ASN A 93 18.86 -6.73 -31.43
C ASN A 93 17.92 -7.12 -32.58
N GLU A 94 16.80 -6.40 -32.75
CA GLU A 94 15.85 -6.60 -33.85
C GLU A 94 16.47 -6.28 -35.22
N LYS A 95 17.23 -5.17 -35.33
CA LYS A 95 17.92 -4.77 -36.57
C LYS A 95 19.08 -5.69 -36.94
N SER A 96 19.67 -6.39 -35.97
CA SER A 96 20.81 -7.30 -36.21
C SER A 96 20.42 -8.58 -36.97
N GLY A 97 19.12 -8.88 -37.10
CA GLY A 97 18.59 -9.97 -37.91
C GLY A 97 19.05 -11.37 -37.44
N ASP A 98 18.83 -12.37 -38.30
CA ASP A 98 19.05 -13.82 -38.10
C ASP A 98 20.54 -14.24 -37.93
N ARG A 99 21.37 -13.36 -37.39
CA ARG A 99 22.72 -13.70 -36.92
C ARG A 99 22.54 -14.37 -35.55
N GLN A 100 23.19 -15.52 -35.37
CA GLN A 100 23.07 -16.47 -34.24
C GLN A 100 23.27 -15.90 -32.82
N THR A 101 23.39 -14.59 -32.65
CA THR A 101 23.65 -13.91 -31.38
C THR A 101 22.39 -13.19 -30.94
N HIS A 102 21.50 -13.90 -30.23
CA HIS A 102 20.35 -13.29 -29.57
C HIS A 102 20.70 -12.93 -28.13
N LEU A 103 20.31 -11.74 -27.72
CA LEU A 103 20.39 -11.33 -26.32
C LEU A 103 19.21 -11.95 -25.56
N LYS A 104 19.52 -12.92 -24.69
CA LYS A 104 18.53 -13.77 -23.99
C LYS A 104 17.89 -13.08 -22.78
N SER A 105 18.60 -12.17 -22.12
CA SER A 105 18.07 -11.30 -21.06
C SER A 105 18.94 -10.05 -20.93
N PHE A 106 18.31 -8.90 -20.68
CA PHE A 106 19.00 -7.65 -20.35
C PHE A 106 18.74 -7.30 -18.89
N ALA A 107 19.74 -7.58 -18.06
CA ALA A 107 19.82 -7.08 -16.70
C ALA A 107 20.64 -5.78 -16.74
N LEU A 108 20.01 -4.65 -16.41
CA LEU A 108 20.69 -3.37 -16.27
C LEU A 108 21.03 -3.15 -14.79
N THR A 109 22.30 -2.93 -14.48
CA THR A 109 22.72 -2.52 -13.14
C THR A 109 22.65 -1.00 -13.05
N SER A 110 21.49 -0.48 -12.63
CA SER A 110 21.27 0.95 -12.39
C SER A 110 21.70 1.34 -10.97
N PRO A 111 22.08 2.60 -10.69
CA PRO A 111 22.24 3.11 -9.32
C PRO A 111 21.03 2.82 -8.41
N LEU A 112 19.84 2.68 -9.00
CA LEU A 112 18.61 2.30 -8.31
C LEU A 112 18.72 0.90 -7.66
N CYS A 113 19.46 -0.03 -8.27
CA CYS A 113 19.66 -1.40 -7.79
C CYS A 113 20.56 -1.47 -6.54
N HIS A 114 21.19 -0.36 -6.14
CA HIS A 114 22.04 -0.29 -4.94
C HIS A 114 21.35 0.42 -3.78
N LYS A 115 20.14 0.94 -3.99
CA LYS A 115 19.38 1.64 -2.95
C LYS A 115 18.46 0.64 -2.24
N SER A 116 18.71 0.42 -0.96
CA SER A 116 17.87 -0.44 -0.10
C SER A 116 16.41 0.00 -0.08
N GLU A 117 16.14 1.27 -0.34
CA GLU A 117 14.78 1.81 -0.44
C GLU A 117 13.98 1.25 -1.63
N TYR A 118 14.65 0.72 -2.65
CA TYR A 118 14.02 0.12 -3.83
C TYR A 118 14.15 -1.40 -3.88
N THR A 119 15.19 -1.95 -3.25
CA THR A 119 15.51 -3.38 -3.33
C THR A 119 15.02 -4.20 -2.14
N ALA A 120 14.66 -3.57 -1.02
CA ALA A 120 14.16 -4.30 0.15
C ALA A 120 12.74 -4.84 -0.10
N GLU A 121 12.54 -6.13 0.22
CA GLU A 121 11.24 -6.79 0.12
C GLU A 121 10.17 -6.03 0.92
N GLY A 122 9.03 -5.77 0.29
CA GLY A 122 7.91 -5.05 0.90
C GLY A 122 8.04 -3.53 0.90
N ASN A 123 9.09 -2.94 0.31
CA ASN A 123 9.20 -1.49 0.20
C ASN A 123 8.39 -0.93 -0.98
N PRO A 124 7.37 -0.07 -0.76
CA PRO A 124 6.52 0.46 -1.81
C PRO A 124 7.21 1.50 -2.71
N ARG A 125 8.42 1.96 -2.37
CA ARG A 125 9.03 3.11 -3.05
C ARG A 125 9.32 2.86 -4.53
N PHE A 126 9.70 1.63 -4.89
CA PHE A 126 9.91 1.29 -6.30
C PHE A 126 8.60 1.18 -7.06
N ALA A 127 7.54 0.68 -6.41
CA ALA A 127 6.19 0.66 -6.99
C ALA A 127 5.69 2.08 -7.30
N LEU A 128 5.96 3.05 -6.42
CA LEU A 128 5.64 4.46 -6.67
C LEU A 128 6.41 5.01 -7.88
N LEU A 129 7.72 4.74 -7.96
CA LEU A 129 8.56 5.16 -9.09
C LEU A 129 8.11 4.51 -10.41
N ARG A 130 7.73 3.24 -10.40
CA ARG A 130 7.18 2.53 -11.56
C ARG A 130 5.86 3.15 -12.02
N LEU A 131 4.95 3.41 -11.09
CA LEU A 131 3.68 4.08 -11.41
C LEU A 131 3.93 5.48 -11.98
N TRP A 132 4.83 6.25 -11.39
CA TRP A 132 5.25 7.56 -11.93
C TRP A 132 5.75 7.43 -13.38
N PHE A 133 6.59 6.42 -13.65
CA PHE A 133 7.12 6.17 -14.99
C PHE A 133 5.99 5.90 -15.98
N LEU A 134 5.04 5.02 -15.65
CA LEU A 134 3.89 4.71 -16.50
C LEU A 134 2.99 5.92 -16.76
N THR A 135 2.89 6.85 -15.81
CA THR A 135 2.12 8.09 -15.99
C THR A 135 2.84 9.14 -16.83
N THR A 136 4.18 9.10 -16.85
CA THR A 136 5.01 10.06 -17.57
C THR A 136 5.26 9.60 -19.01
N LYS A 137 5.42 8.29 -19.22
CA LYS A 137 5.57 7.63 -20.53
C LYS A 137 4.33 6.79 -20.85
N ASN A 138 3.28 7.45 -21.32
CA ASN A 138 2.03 6.78 -21.72
C ASN A 138 2.18 5.84 -22.93
N ASP A 139 3.28 5.97 -23.68
CA ASP A 139 3.66 5.14 -24.82
C ASP A 139 4.65 4.02 -24.46
N ALA A 140 4.96 3.83 -23.17
CA ALA A 140 5.88 2.79 -22.73
C ALA A 140 5.35 1.39 -23.06
N GLN A 141 6.12 0.64 -23.86
CA GLN A 141 5.83 -0.77 -24.16
C GLN A 141 6.36 -1.73 -23.08
N PHE A 142 7.26 -1.26 -22.21
CA PHE A 142 7.90 -2.07 -21.18
C PHE A 142 7.84 -1.39 -19.83
N VAL A 143 7.71 -2.21 -18.79
CA VAL A 143 7.59 -1.79 -17.40
C VAL A 143 8.86 -2.16 -16.65
N PRO A 144 9.48 -1.22 -15.92
CA PRO A 144 10.68 -1.51 -15.14
C PRO A 144 10.37 -2.38 -13.92
N GLU A 145 11.16 -3.43 -13.73
CA GLU A 145 11.08 -4.35 -12.59
C GLU A 145 12.44 -4.55 -11.95
N ILE A 146 12.49 -4.52 -10.62
CA ILE A 146 13.68 -4.94 -9.89
C ILE A 146 13.57 -6.43 -9.65
N THR A 147 14.55 -7.17 -10.15
CA THR A 147 14.68 -8.62 -9.94
C THR A 147 15.91 -8.89 -9.07
N GLU A 148 15.79 -9.87 -8.19
CA GLU A 148 16.91 -10.41 -7.42
C GLU A 148 17.21 -11.82 -7.94
N ASP A 149 18.43 -12.00 -8.44
CA ASP A 149 18.90 -13.32 -8.85
C ASP A 149 19.18 -14.20 -7.61
N SER A 150 19.18 -15.51 -7.80
CA SER A 150 19.58 -16.55 -6.83
C SER A 150 20.89 -16.28 -6.07
N ASN A 151 21.78 -15.46 -6.64
CA ASN A 151 23.04 -15.04 -6.06
C ASN A 151 22.95 -13.76 -5.19
N GLY A 152 21.75 -13.24 -4.92
CA GLY A 152 21.53 -11.97 -4.21
C GLY A 152 21.92 -10.74 -5.03
N SER A 153 22.09 -10.90 -6.35
CA SER A 153 22.43 -9.79 -7.25
C SER A 153 21.13 -9.14 -7.73
N VAL A 154 21.03 -7.84 -7.49
CA VAL A 154 19.84 -7.06 -7.86
C VAL A 154 20.04 -6.40 -9.22
N ALA A 155 19.09 -6.59 -10.12
CA ALA A 155 19.08 -6.05 -11.46
C ALA A 155 17.78 -5.29 -11.76
N LEU A 156 17.87 -4.34 -12.68
CA LEU A 156 16.72 -3.69 -13.29
C LEU A 156 16.43 -4.39 -14.63
N GLU A 157 15.27 -5.01 -14.73
CA GLU A 157 14.73 -5.65 -15.91
C GLU A 157 13.53 -4.87 -16.45
N PHE A 158 13.14 -5.15 -17.68
CA PHE A 158 12.03 -4.50 -18.35
C PHE A 158 11.10 -5.57 -18.93
N THR A 159 9.90 -5.65 -18.36
CA THR A 159 8.88 -6.64 -18.71
C THR A 159 7.87 -6.02 -19.69
N ASP A 160 7.39 -6.77 -20.68
CA ASP A 160 6.34 -6.27 -21.58
C ASP A 160 5.10 -5.81 -20.80
N LEU A 161 4.54 -4.66 -21.18
CA LEU A 161 3.36 -4.07 -20.52
C LEU A 161 2.18 -5.04 -20.49
N ASP A 162 1.99 -5.85 -21.55
CA ASP A 162 0.92 -6.84 -21.65
C ASP A 162 1.07 -8.00 -20.66
N LEU A 163 2.30 -8.29 -20.22
CA LEU A 163 2.61 -9.38 -19.28
C LEU A 163 2.71 -8.88 -17.84
N TRP A 164 2.91 -7.58 -17.65
CA TRP A 164 3.04 -6.98 -16.34
C TRP A 164 1.74 -7.09 -15.53
N GLN A 165 1.90 -7.44 -14.25
CA GLN A 165 0.79 -7.52 -13.31
C GLN A 165 1.06 -6.58 -12.13
N PRO A 166 0.21 -5.56 -11.90
CA PRO A 166 0.40 -4.66 -10.77
C PRO A 166 0.22 -5.41 -9.45
N THR A 167 1.09 -5.10 -8.50
CA THR A 167 1.03 -5.56 -7.12
C THR A 167 -0.24 -5.04 -6.44
N SER A 168 -0.62 -5.65 -5.31
CA SER A 168 -1.79 -5.20 -4.53
C SER A 168 -1.70 -3.71 -4.15
N PHE A 169 -0.50 -3.25 -3.79
CA PHE A 169 -0.24 -1.84 -3.47
C PHE A 169 -0.42 -0.93 -4.70
N GLU A 170 0.12 -1.32 -5.86
CA GLU A 170 -0.05 -0.55 -7.09
C GLU A 170 -1.51 -0.47 -7.53
N LYS A 171 -2.27 -1.57 -7.40
CA LYS A 171 -3.72 -1.58 -7.65
C LYS A 171 -4.47 -0.61 -6.76
N GLU A 172 -4.14 -0.55 -5.47
CA GLU A 172 -4.75 0.40 -4.53
C GLU A 172 -4.48 1.86 -4.95
N ILE A 173 -3.24 2.18 -5.32
CA ILE A 173 -2.89 3.52 -5.81
C ILE A 173 -3.64 3.81 -7.11
N MET A 174 -3.66 2.87 -8.04
CA MET A 174 -4.29 3.10 -9.34
C MET A 174 -5.78 3.42 -9.20
N GLN A 175 -6.48 2.71 -8.29
CA GLN A 175 -7.87 3.00 -7.94
C GLN A 175 -8.03 4.38 -7.27
N ALA A 176 -7.10 4.76 -6.38
CA ALA A 176 -7.16 6.04 -5.67
C ALA A 176 -6.94 7.25 -6.60
N PHE A 177 -6.24 7.05 -7.72
CA PHE A 177 -5.89 8.09 -8.69
C PHE A 177 -6.69 8.06 -10.00
N SER A 178 -7.57 7.07 -10.21
CA SER A 178 -8.43 6.99 -11.41
C SER A 178 -7.64 7.02 -12.72
N PHE A 179 -6.57 6.23 -12.82
CA PHE A 179 -5.89 6.01 -14.11
C PHE A 179 -6.77 5.27 -15.12
#